data_AF-A0A6L7NND4-F1
#
_entry.id   AF-A0A6L7NND4-F1
#
_cell.length_a   1.000
_cell.length_b   1.000
_cell.length_c   1.000
_cell.angle_alpha   90.00
_cell.angle_beta   90.00
_cell.angle_gamma   90.00
#
_symmetry.space_group_name_H-M   'P 1'
#
loop_
_entity.id
_entity.type
_entity.pdbx_description
1 polymer ?
#
loop_
_entity_poly.entity_id
_entity_poly.type
_entity_poly.pdbx_seq_one_letter_code
_entity_poly.pdbx_strand_id
1 'polypeptide(L)'
;MTTSAGDLEITYEGEAPTFGGYSSADFFVRRSGEHSLEVNLGLAADAQALFEATTGALSGDDIQALLRALAGRVYPGYIDSGRLPPAILLLRAEDIEAGAVGDILSEAGLA
;
A
#
# COMPACT_ATOMS: atom_id res chain seq x y z
N MET A 1 6.85 2.66 10.18
CA MET A 1 5.51 2.82 10.78
C MET A 1 4.84 1.45 10.75
N THR A 2 4.16 1.08 11.83
CA THR A 2 3.50 -0.23 11.95
C THR A 2 1.99 -0.04 12.06
N THR A 3 1.24 -0.74 11.21
CA THR A 3 -0.21 -0.81 11.26
C THR A 3 -0.61 -2.18 11.80
N SER A 4 -1.52 -2.21 12.78
CA SER A 4 -1.99 -3.45 13.39
C SER A 4 -3.50 -3.59 13.22
N ALA A 5 -3.95 -4.78 12.80
CA ALA A 5 -5.36 -5.14 12.68
C ALA A 5 -5.56 -6.55 13.22
N GLY A 6 -6.17 -6.69 14.41
CA GLY A 6 -6.33 -8.00 15.05
C GLY A 6 -4.98 -8.64 15.39
N ASP A 7 -4.70 -9.82 14.84
CA ASP A 7 -3.44 -10.57 14.98
C ASP A 7 -2.43 -10.30 13.86
N LEU A 8 -2.74 -9.37 12.95
CA LEU A 8 -1.91 -8.97 11.82
C LEU A 8 -1.13 -7.68 12.12
N GLU A 9 0.15 -7.71 11.82
CA GLU A 9 1.06 -6.58 11.88
C GLU A 9 1.69 -6.32 10.51
N ILE A 10 1.65 -5.08 10.06
CA ILE A 10 2.22 -4.62 8.80
C ILE A 10 3.20 -3.50 9.12
N THR A 11 4.48 -3.73 8.87
CA THR A 11 5.55 -2.79 9.18
C THR A 11 6.17 -2.28 7.88
N TYR A 12 6.13 -0.97 7.68
CA TYR A 12 6.86 -0.29 6.60
C TYR A 12 8.36 -0.34 6.86
N GLU A 13 9.14 -0.84 5.89
CA GLU A 13 10.58 -0.99 6.00
C GLU A 13 11.34 0.07 5.20
N GLY A 14 10.80 0.54 4.09
CA GLY A 14 11.39 1.61 3.31
C GLY A 14 10.83 1.74 1.89
N GLU A 15 11.25 2.80 1.21
CA GLU A 15 11.10 2.91 -0.24
C GLU A 15 11.91 1.83 -0.93
N ALA A 16 11.33 1.21 -1.95
CA ALA A 16 11.99 0.18 -2.73
C ALA A 16 12.36 0.71 -4.13
N PRO A 17 13.60 0.47 -4.61
CA PRO A 17 14.02 0.95 -5.92
C PRO A 17 13.28 0.19 -7.03
N THR A 18 12.73 0.93 -7.99
CA THR A 18 12.04 0.36 -9.15
C THR A 18 12.77 0.66 -10.44
N PHE A 19 12.74 -0.29 -11.37
CA PHE A 19 13.24 -0.11 -12.74
C PHE A 19 12.10 0.17 -13.74
N GLY A 20 10.85 0.25 -13.27
CA GLY A 20 9.63 0.25 -14.10
C GLY A 20 8.84 1.56 -14.12
N GLY A 21 9.33 2.64 -13.51
CA GLY A 21 8.64 3.94 -13.51
C GLY A 21 7.37 3.98 -12.65
N TYR A 22 7.30 3.13 -11.63
CA TYR A 22 6.27 3.14 -10.59
C TYR A 22 6.94 3.39 -9.24
N SER A 23 6.19 3.86 -8.25
CA SER A 23 6.71 4.00 -6.88
C SER A 23 6.43 2.73 -6.09
N SER A 24 7.33 2.32 -5.21
CA SER A 24 7.06 1.17 -4.34
C SER A 24 7.72 1.27 -2.97
N ALA A 25 7.28 0.39 -2.08
CA ALA A 25 7.77 0.27 -0.72
C ALA A 25 7.78 -1.19 -0.27
N ASP A 26 8.74 -1.53 0.58
CA ASP A 26 8.85 -2.82 1.22
C ASP A 26 8.11 -2.83 2.56
N PHE A 27 7.42 -3.94 2.82
CA PHE A 27 6.66 -4.19 4.02
C PHE A 27 6.95 -5.58 4.57
N PHE A 28 7.09 -5.61 5.89
CA PHE A 28 7.11 -6.83 6.66
C PHE A 28 5.71 -7.12 7.21
N VAL A 29 5.15 -8.27 6.83
CA VAL A 29 3.79 -8.69 7.23
C VAL A 29 3.90 -9.91 8.14
N ARG A 30 3.35 -9.80 9.35
CA ARG A 30 3.41 -10.85 10.39
C ARG A 30 2.04 -11.14 10.97
N ARG A 31 1.72 -12.43 11.07
CA ARG A 31 0.56 -12.95 11.78
C ARG A 31 0.99 -13.90 12.89
N SER A 32 0.30 -13.88 14.03
CA SER A 32 0.61 -14.77 15.16
C SER A 32 0.48 -16.24 14.75
N GLY A 33 1.52 -17.04 15.00
CA GLY A 33 1.53 -18.47 14.68
C GLY A 33 1.93 -18.82 13.24
N GLU A 34 2.15 -17.83 12.38
CA GLU A 34 2.49 -18.01 10.96
C GLU A 34 3.91 -17.53 10.63
N HIS A 35 4.41 -17.92 9.45
CA HIS A 35 5.64 -17.34 8.90
C HIS A 35 5.42 -15.87 8.54
N SER A 36 6.44 -15.04 8.81
CA SER A 36 6.43 -13.65 8.36
C SER A 36 6.79 -13.56 6.88
N LEU A 37 6.26 -12.54 6.21
CA LEU A 37 6.42 -12.32 4.78
C LEU A 37 7.05 -10.95 4.53
N GLU A 38 8.10 -10.91 3.72
CA GLU A 38 8.59 -9.68 3.11
C GLU A 38 7.90 -9.51 1.75
N VAL A 39 7.24 -8.37 1.58
CA VAL A 39 6.43 -8.07 0.40
C VAL A 39 6.67 -6.64 -0.06
N ASN A 40 6.61 -6.44 -1.37
CA ASN A 40 6.71 -5.13 -2.00
C ASN A 40 5.35 -4.69 -2.52
N LEU A 41 4.93 -3.46 -2.19
CA LEU A 41 3.75 -2.83 -2.76
C LEU A 41 4.16 -1.69 -3.69
N GLY A 42 3.79 -1.80 -4.96
CA GLY A 42 3.94 -0.77 -5.97
C GLY A 42 2.64 -0.03 -6.24
N LEU A 43 2.78 1.25 -6.58
CA LEU A 43 1.73 2.12 -7.10
C LEU A 43 2.09 2.51 -8.53
N ALA A 44 1.36 1.97 -9.50
CA ALA A 44 1.58 2.29 -10.91
C ALA A 44 1.27 3.76 -11.22
N ALA A 45 1.85 4.30 -12.29
CA ALA A 45 1.70 5.70 -12.67
C ALA A 45 0.25 6.13 -12.89
N ASP A 46 -0.61 5.25 -13.40
CA ASP A 46 -2.05 5.50 -13.57
C ASP A 46 -2.78 5.56 -12.23
N ALA A 47 -2.40 4.69 -11.27
CA ALA A 47 -2.92 4.73 -9.92
C ALA A 47 -2.45 6.00 -9.18
N GLN A 48 -1.19 6.41 -9.32
CA GLN A 48 -0.70 7.68 -8.79
C GLN A 48 -1.48 8.86 -9.36
N ALA A 49 -1.69 8.89 -10.69
CA ALA A 49 -2.45 9.95 -11.35
C ALA A 49 -3.90 10.05 -10.84
N LEU A 50 -4.51 8.94 -10.42
CA LEU A 50 -5.84 8.94 -9.79
C LEU A 50 -5.86 9.75 -8.48
N PHE A 51 -4.85 9.59 -7.64
CA PHE A 51 -4.74 10.37 -6.38
C PHE A 51 -4.35 11.82 -6.65
N GLU A 52 -3.40 12.05 -7.57
CA GLU A 52 -2.96 13.40 -7.95
C GLU A 52 -4.08 14.23 -8.59
N ALA A 53 -5.07 13.60 -9.22
CA ALA A 53 -6.27 14.30 -9.70
C ALA A 53 -7.07 14.97 -8.56
N THR A 54 -6.90 14.50 -7.32
CA THR A 54 -7.58 15.03 -6.13
C THR A 54 -6.66 15.97 -5.33
N THR A 55 -5.38 15.63 -5.17
CA THR A 55 -4.43 16.35 -4.30
C THR A 55 -3.52 17.34 -5.03
N GLY A 56 -3.44 17.25 -6.36
CA GLY A 56 -2.29 17.77 -7.11
C GLY A 56 -1.08 16.82 -7.03
N ALA A 57 0.04 17.25 -7.62
CA ALA A 57 1.26 16.43 -7.69
C ALA A 57 1.74 15.99 -6.31
N LEU A 58 2.03 14.70 -6.15
CA LEU A 58 2.47 14.11 -4.88
C LEU A 58 3.99 14.13 -4.79
N SER A 59 4.51 14.49 -3.61
CA SER A 59 5.94 14.33 -3.31
C SER A 59 6.29 12.86 -3.04
N GLY A 60 7.59 12.54 -3.00
CA GLY A 60 8.05 11.21 -2.60
C GLY A 60 7.49 10.80 -1.24
N ASP A 61 7.54 11.70 -0.25
CA ASP A 61 7.01 11.44 1.10
C ASP A 61 5.50 11.19 1.11
N ASP A 62 4.75 11.93 0.29
CA ASP A 62 3.30 11.74 0.14
C ASP A 62 3.00 10.36 -0.47
N ILE A 63 3.76 9.96 -1.49
CA ILE A 63 3.63 8.63 -2.10
C ILE A 63 3.95 7.53 -1.09
N GLN A 64 4.98 7.71 -0.25
CA GLN A 64 5.29 6.75 0.81
C GLN A 64 4.19 6.70 1.88
N ALA A 65 3.56 7.83 2.22
CA ALA A 65 2.39 7.86 3.10
C ALA A 65 1.20 7.12 2.51
N LEU A 66 0.95 7.32 1.22
CA LEU A 66 -0.10 6.67 0.47
C LEU A 66 0.09 5.15 0.38
N LEU A 67 1.31 4.69 0.11
CA LEU A 67 1.64 3.26 0.07
C LEU A 67 1.43 2.60 1.44
N ARG A 68 1.71 3.30 2.55
CA ARG A 68 1.42 2.79 3.90
C ARG A 68 -0.08 2.63 4.16
N ALA A 69 -0.90 3.61 3.74
CA ALA A 69 -2.36 3.51 3.84
C ALA A 69 -2.90 2.35 3.00
N LEU A 70 -2.44 2.22 1.74
CA LEU A 70 -2.83 1.14 0.84
C LEU A 70 -2.43 -0.23 1.38
N ALA A 71 -1.21 -0.40 1.91
CA ALA A 71 -0.77 -1.66 2.51
C ALA A 71 -1.69 -2.09 3.67
N GLY A 72 -2.13 -1.13 4.49
CA GLY A 72 -3.09 -1.33 5.58
C GLY A 72 -4.48 -1.78 5.14
N ARG A 73 -4.84 -1.64 3.86
CA ARG A 73 -6.11 -2.11 3.29
C ARG A 73 -5.95 -3.40 2.51
N VAL A 74 -4.90 -3.46 1.70
CA VAL A 74 -4.70 -4.52 0.71
C VAL A 74 -4.27 -5.82 1.39
N TYR A 75 -3.26 -5.79 2.26
CA TYR A 75 -2.75 -7.03 2.88
C TYR A 75 -3.76 -7.71 3.80
N PRO A 76 -4.53 -6.99 4.66
CA PRO A 76 -5.61 -7.62 5.40
C PRO A 76 -6.63 -8.30 4.48
N GLY A 77 -7.02 -7.65 3.37
CA GLY A 77 -7.96 -8.23 2.41
C GLY A 77 -7.49 -9.57 1.81
N TYR A 78 -6.21 -9.69 1.46
CA TYR A 78 -5.63 -10.97 1.02
C TYR A 78 -5.73 -12.03 2.13
N ILE A 79 -5.27 -11.69 3.34
CA ILE A 79 -5.17 -12.62 4.46
C ILE A 79 -6.55 -13.09 4.93
N ASP A 80 -7.51 -12.17 5.06
CA ASP A 80 -8.89 -12.45 5.46
C ASP A 80 -9.61 -13.34 4.44
N SER A 81 -9.23 -13.26 3.16
CA SER A 81 -9.72 -14.16 2.11
C SER A 81 -9.03 -15.53 2.08
N GLY A 82 -8.12 -15.81 3.02
CA GLY A 82 -7.34 -17.05 3.08
C GLY A 82 -6.24 -17.14 2.03
N ARG A 83 -5.81 -16.01 1.46
CA ARG A 83 -4.75 -15.93 0.45
C ARG A 83 -3.48 -15.35 1.04
N LEU A 84 -2.34 -15.83 0.56
CA LEU A 84 -1.06 -15.19 0.84
C LEU A 84 -0.88 -13.99 -0.11
N PRO A 85 -0.47 -12.83 0.41
CA PRO A 85 -0.05 -11.72 -0.44
C PRO A 85 1.09 -12.16 -1.38
N PRO A 86 1.09 -11.75 -2.65
CA PRO A 86 2.23 -12.01 -3.53
C PRO A 86 3.45 -11.22 -3.04
N ALA A 87 4.65 -11.75 -3.32
CA ALA A 87 5.90 -11.10 -2.94
C ALA A 87 6.04 -9.69 -3.53
N ILE A 88 5.47 -9.45 -4.71
CA ILE A 88 5.40 -8.13 -5.35
C ILE A 88 3.97 -7.94 -5.83
N LEU A 89 3.33 -6.85 -5.41
CA LEU A 89 2.01 -6.43 -5.86
C LEU A 89 2.10 -5.04 -6.45
N LEU A 90 1.59 -4.83 -7.66
CA LEU A 90 1.52 -3.51 -8.29
C LEU A 90 0.06 -3.12 -8.47
N LEU A 91 -0.36 -2.05 -7.79
CA LEU A 91 -1.72 -1.53 -7.88
C LEU A 91 -1.86 -0.60 -9.08
N ARG A 92 -2.91 -0.83 -9.87
CA ARG A 92 -3.35 -0.02 -11.01
C ARG A 92 -4.56 0.83 -10.61
N ALA A 93 -4.92 1.81 -11.42
CA ALA A 93 -6.07 2.66 -11.12
C ALA A 93 -7.38 1.84 -11.03
N GLU A 94 -7.50 0.78 -11.84
CA GLU A 94 -8.67 -0.11 -11.85
C GLU A 94 -8.80 -0.98 -10.59
N ASP A 95 -7.72 -1.16 -9.83
CA ASP A 95 -7.72 -1.91 -8.56
C ASP A 95 -8.23 -1.05 -7.39
N ILE A 96 -8.40 0.25 -7.59
CA ILE A 96 -8.80 1.21 -6.56
C ILE A 96 -10.25 1.61 -6.81
N GLU A 97 -11.12 1.26 -5.87
CA GLU A 97 -12.51 1.70 -5.92
C GLU A 97 -12.58 3.23 -5.85
N ALA A 98 -13.28 3.86 -6.82
CA ALA A 98 -13.36 5.32 -6.91
C ALA A 98 -13.88 5.98 -5.62
N GLY A 99 -14.79 5.33 -4.90
CA GLY A 99 -15.33 5.81 -3.62
C GLY A 99 -14.32 5.75 -2.46
N ALA A 100 -13.25 4.95 -2.58
CA ALA A 100 -12.27 4.77 -1.51
C ALA A 100 -11.12 5.79 -1.56
N VAL A 101 -10.96 6.55 -2.65
CA VAL A 101 -9.84 7.47 -2.85
C VAL A 101 -9.73 8.49 -1.70
N GLY A 102 -10.84 9.12 -1.32
CA GLY A 102 -10.86 10.11 -0.24
C GLY A 102 -10.49 9.53 1.12
N ASP A 103 -10.97 8.32 1.42
CA ASP A 103 -10.65 7.64 2.68
C ASP A 103 -9.15 7.27 2.74
N ILE A 104 -8.61 6.75 1.63
CA ILE A 104 -7.19 6.40 1.51
C ILE A 104 -6.30 7.64 1.69
N LEU A 105 -6.68 8.76 1.07
CA LEU A 105 -5.95 10.03 1.24
C LEU A 105 -6.01 10.52 2.69
N SER A 106 -7.16 10.39 3.36
CA SER A 106 -7.32 10.76 4.77
C SER A 106 -6.45 9.88 5.68
N GLU A 107 -6.41 8.57 5.43
CA GLU A 107 -5.55 7.61 6.15
C GLU A 107 -4.06 7.88 5.92
N ALA A 108 -3.69 8.36 4.73
CA ALA A 108 -2.34 8.81 4.42
C ALA A 108 -2.00 10.18 5.05
N GLY A 109 -2.98 10.90 5.61
CA GLY A 109 -2.81 12.24 6.17
C GLY A 109 -2.65 13.33 5.10
N LEU A 110 -3.23 13.12 3.91
CA LEU A 110 -3.09 13.97 2.72
C LEU A 110 -4.39 14.72 2.35
N ALA A 111 -5.48 14.54 3.12
CA ALA A 111 -6.79 15.18 2.93
C ALA A 111 -7.33 15.78 4.24
#